data_AF-A0A0B7HLN4-F1
#
_entry.id   AF-A0A0B7HLN4-F1
#
_cell.length_a   1.000
_cell.length_b   1.000
_cell.length_c   1.000
_cell.angle_alpha   90.00
_cell.angle_beta   90.00
_cell.angle_gamma   90.00
#
_symmetry.space_group_name_H-M   'P 1'
#
loop_
_entity.id
_entity.type
_entity.pdbx_description
1 polymer ?
#
loop_
_entity_poly.entity_id
_entity_poly.type
_entity_poly.pdbx_seq_one_letter_code
_entity_poly.pdbx_strand_id
1 'polypeptide(L)'
;MFFNLFVVALASSLMAFSCDKDDDVIAFGNLPVEAKNFINQFFPNVKVTKTELKNNGFEVDLANGVEIDFDQAGNWVNVDARDRQALPNTDFIPQFIVNDVKVNYPNNPINGIEKKGTFYEVELVGIEKDLIFSEQGQGNPNLGNTLPQSVKEFTNQYFTNIQIVKSEIKTNTIEVDLANGVEIDFDKQGNWIDVDARDGQALPNTNFIPQSIIDYVKTKHPNHPINGIEKKANGYEVELVGIKEELVFNTNGGFVNLIQGEAFPESVTAFASEFFPNVQKVKSEIKTNGFEY
;
A
#
# COMPACT_ATOMS: atom_id res chain seq x y z
N MET A 1 -51.52 -59.39 -25.19
CA MET A 1 -51.16 -58.05 -25.69
C MET A 1 -51.18 -57.09 -24.50
N PHE A 2 -49.99 -56.55 -24.15
CA PHE A 2 -49.62 -55.26 -23.47
C PHE A 2 -50.50 -54.70 -22.33
N PHE A 3 -50.04 -54.15 -21.19
CA PHE A 3 -48.72 -53.90 -20.55
C PHE A 3 -48.94 -53.50 -19.06
N ASN A 4 -47.91 -53.64 -18.22
CA ASN A 4 -47.82 -53.23 -16.80
C ASN A 4 -47.91 -51.71 -16.57
N LEU A 5 -48.26 -51.28 -15.34
CA LEU A 5 -47.58 -50.14 -14.70
C LEU A 5 -47.60 -50.22 -13.16
N PHE A 6 -46.40 -50.37 -12.59
CA PHE A 6 -46.06 -50.21 -11.17
C PHE A 6 -45.83 -48.72 -10.90
N VAL A 7 -46.34 -48.19 -9.78
CA VAL A 7 -45.93 -46.88 -9.25
C VAL A 7 -45.06 -47.14 -8.02
N VAL A 8 -43.76 -46.89 -8.16
CA VAL A 8 -42.76 -46.93 -7.08
C VAL A 8 -42.60 -45.52 -6.53
N ALA A 9 -42.60 -45.41 -5.21
CA ALA A 9 -42.41 -44.17 -4.45
C ALA A 9 -41.03 -43.57 -4.68
N LEU A 10 -40.96 -42.25 -4.90
CA LEU A 10 -39.73 -41.49 -4.91
C LEU A 10 -39.65 -40.65 -3.63
N ALA A 11 -38.97 -41.17 -2.61
CA ALA A 11 -38.53 -40.39 -1.47
C ALA A 11 -37.29 -39.60 -1.90
N SER A 12 -37.45 -38.30 -2.15
CA SER A 12 -36.34 -37.39 -2.47
C SER A 12 -35.56 -37.09 -1.18
N SER A 13 -34.50 -37.86 -0.93
CA SER A 13 -33.47 -37.47 0.03
C SER A 13 -32.68 -36.30 -0.57
N LEU A 14 -32.87 -35.11 0.01
CA LEU A 14 -31.98 -33.97 -0.20
C LEU A 14 -30.62 -34.29 0.42
N MET A 15 -29.68 -34.79 -0.39
CA MET A 15 -28.27 -34.74 -0.05
C MET A 15 -27.82 -33.29 -0.27
N ALA A 16 -27.58 -32.57 0.82
CA ALA A 16 -26.84 -31.33 0.78
C ALA A 16 -25.38 -31.69 0.45
N PHE A 17 -24.93 -31.33 -0.76
CA PHE A 17 -23.50 -31.27 -1.05
C PHE A 17 -22.92 -30.10 -0.22
N SER A 18 -22.21 -30.43 0.85
CA SER A 18 -21.19 -29.53 1.39
C SER A 18 -20.07 -29.49 0.35
N CYS A 19 -19.88 -28.36 -0.33
CA CYS A 19 -18.61 -28.09 -1.01
C CYS A 19 -17.57 -27.89 0.10
N ASP A 20 -16.85 -28.95 0.45
CA ASP A 20 -15.68 -28.83 1.32
C ASP A 20 -14.59 -28.06 0.57
N LYS A 21 -14.04 -27.02 1.21
CA LYS A 21 -12.92 -26.21 0.69
C LYS A 21 -11.58 -26.93 0.83
N ASP A 22 -11.58 -28.26 0.81
CA ASP A 22 -10.41 -29.10 1.07
C ASP A 22 -9.73 -29.60 -0.22
N ASP A 23 -10.32 -29.30 -1.39
CA ASP A 23 -9.84 -29.80 -2.69
C ASP A 23 -8.44 -29.29 -3.09
N ASP A 24 -7.96 -28.22 -2.45
CA ASP A 24 -6.68 -27.59 -2.76
C ASP A 24 -5.54 -28.04 -1.83
N VAL A 25 -5.81 -28.74 -0.73
CA VAL A 25 -4.77 -29.19 0.22
C VAL A 25 -3.98 -30.37 -0.35
N ILE A 26 -2.66 -30.25 -0.39
CA ILE A 26 -1.75 -31.30 -0.89
C ILE A 26 -0.75 -31.73 0.19
N ALA A 27 -0.19 -32.94 0.03
CA ALA A 27 0.89 -33.38 0.92
C ALA A 27 2.18 -32.59 0.62
N PHE A 28 2.93 -32.19 1.65
CA PHE A 28 4.26 -31.54 1.51
C PHE A 28 5.20 -32.28 0.56
N GLY A 29 5.16 -33.62 0.55
CA GLY A 29 5.97 -34.45 -0.35
C GLY A 29 5.71 -34.20 -1.84
N ASN A 30 4.51 -33.71 -2.19
CA ASN A 30 4.07 -33.42 -3.55
C ASN A 30 4.50 -32.02 -4.04
N LEU A 31 5.10 -31.19 -3.19
CA LEU A 31 5.70 -29.93 -3.63
C LEU A 31 6.87 -30.18 -4.59
N PRO A 32 7.15 -29.21 -5.50
CA PRO A 32 8.37 -29.21 -6.30
C PRO A 32 9.62 -29.35 -5.42
N VAL A 33 10.67 -29.94 -5.98
CA VAL A 33 11.93 -30.16 -5.26
C VAL A 33 12.53 -28.83 -4.77
N GLU A 34 12.48 -27.78 -5.58
CA GLU A 34 12.99 -26.45 -5.21
C GLU A 34 12.28 -25.86 -3.99
N ALA A 35 10.95 -25.94 -3.93
CA ALA A 35 10.18 -25.45 -2.78
C ALA A 35 10.55 -26.20 -1.49
N LYS A 36 10.68 -27.53 -1.56
CA LYS A 36 11.11 -28.35 -0.42
C LYS A 36 12.54 -28.00 0.02
N ASN A 37 13.44 -27.77 -0.92
CA ASN A 37 14.82 -27.37 -0.62
C ASN A 37 14.84 -26.01 0.08
N PHE A 38 14.08 -25.04 -0.43
CA PHE A 38 13.96 -23.71 0.17
C PHE A 38 13.50 -23.78 1.63
N ILE A 39 12.40 -24.50 1.90
CA ILE A 39 11.85 -24.63 3.26
C ILE A 39 12.86 -25.31 4.20
N ASN A 40 13.46 -26.42 3.76
CA ASN A 40 14.44 -27.15 4.58
C ASN A 40 15.70 -26.33 4.88
N GLN A 41 16.11 -25.47 3.93
CA GLN A 41 17.30 -24.64 4.07
C GLN A 41 17.05 -23.42 4.97
N PHE A 42 15.97 -22.67 4.76
CA PHE A 42 15.75 -21.38 5.41
C PHE A 42 14.83 -21.44 6.64
N PHE A 43 14.04 -22.50 6.78
CA PHE A 43 13.19 -22.71 7.97
C PHE A 43 13.44 -24.08 8.61
N PRO A 44 14.70 -24.44 8.90
CA PRO A 44 15.02 -25.75 9.46
C PRO A 44 14.35 -25.89 10.84
N ASN A 45 13.75 -27.05 11.08
CA ASN A 45 13.02 -27.40 12.32
C ASN A 45 11.70 -26.65 12.53
N VAL A 46 11.20 -25.91 11.54
CA VAL A 46 9.83 -25.39 11.58
C VAL A 46 8.90 -26.40 10.93
N LYS A 47 7.85 -26.81 11.64
CA LYS A 47 6.87 -27.77 11.11
C LYS A 47 6.00 -27.10 10.05
N VAL A 48 5.86 -27.73 8.89
CA VAL A 48 4.84 -27.38 7.89
C VAL A 48 3.46 -27.76 8.45
N THR A 49 2.55 -26.79 8.54
CA THR A 49 1.19 -26.98 9.05
C THR A 49 0.17 -27.19 7.94
N LYS A 50 0.41 -26.59 6.77
CA LYS A 50 -0.49 -26.69 5.61
C LYS A 50 0.31 -26.57 4.32
N THR A 51 -0.20 -27.16 3.26
CA THR A 51 0.32 -26.98 1.91
C THR A 51 -0.87 -27.01 0.97
N GLU A 52 -0.98 -26.00 0.11
CA GLU A 52 -2.09 -25.85 -0.82
C GLU A 52 -1.59 -25.65 -2.24
N LEU A 53 -2.33 -26.24 -3.20
CA LEU A 53 -2.23 -25.92 -4.60
C LEU A 53 -3.03 -24.65 -4.87
N LYS A 54 -2.42 -23.67 -5.53
CA LYS A 54 -3.09 -22.44 -5.99
C LYS A 54 -3.05 -22.41 -7.51
N ASN A 55 -3.88 -21.56 -8.12
CA ASN A 55 -3.94 -21.43 -9.59
C ASN A 55 -2.56 -21.22 -10.24
N ASN A 56 -1.66 -20.48 -9.59
CA ASN A 56 -0.35 -20.09 -10.13
C ASN A 56 0.84 -20.68 -9.36
N GLY A 57 0.63 -21.70 -8.52
CA GLY A 57 1.71 -22.27 -7.73
C GLY A 57 1.24 -22.94 -6.44
N PHE A 58 1.92 -22.66 -5.33
CA PHE A 58 1.69 -23.34 -4.06
C PHE A 58 1.82 -22.35 -2.90
N GLU A 59 1.03 -22.54 -1.85
CA GLU A 59 1.13 -21.79 -0.59
C GLU A 59 1.47 -22.78 0.54
N VAL A 60 2.33 -22.36 1.46
CA VAL A 60 2.81 -23.20 2.57
C VAL A 60 2.77 -22.42 3.87
N ASP A 61 1.94 -22.89 4.80
CA ASP A 61 1.91 -22.40 6.18
C ASP A 61 2.92 -23.14 7.05
N LEU A 62 3.70 -22.38 7.81
CA LEU A 62 4.60 -22.90 8.83
C LEU A 62 4.08 -22.67 10.25
N ALA A 63 4.43 -23.57 11.17
CA ALA A 63 3.95 -23.54 12.55
C ALA A 63 4.35 -22.28 13.34
N ASN A 64 5.43 -21.61 12.95
CA ASN A 64 5.85 -20.33 13.53
C ASN A 64 5.02 -19.14 13.01
N GLY A 65 4.13 -19.35 12.04
CA GLY A 65 3.30 -18.31 11.43
C GLY A 65 3.93 -17.62 10.24
N VAL A 66 4.98 -18.19 9.64
CA VAL A 66 5.45 -17.77 8.32
C VAL A 66 4.60 -18.44 7.25
N GLU A 67 4.12 -17.65 6.30
CA GLU A 67 3.48 -18.11 5.07
C GLU A 67 4.48 -17.94 3.91
N ILE A 68 4.44 -18.87 2.94
CA ILE A 68 5.36 -18.89 1.80
C ILE A 68 4.60 -19.27 0.54
N ASP A 69 4.63 -18.39 -0.45
CA ASP A 69 4.15 -18.68 -1.79
C ASP A 69 5.30 -19.10 -2.71
N PHE A 70 5.03 -20.13 -3.50
CA PHE A 70 5.91 -20.61 -4.56
C PHE A 70 5.21 -20.53 -5.91
N ASP A 71 5.97 -20.30 -6.97
CA ASP A 71 5.50 -20.50 -8.34
C ASP A 71 5.34 -22.00 -8.67
N GLN A 72 4.85 -22.30 -9.88
CA GLN A 72 4.67 -23.68 -10.35
C GLN A 72 5.97 -24.50 -10.43
N ALA A 73 7.13 -23.84 -10.55
CA ALA A 73 8.44 -24.50 -10.55
C ALA A 73 9.00 -24.72 -9.14
N GLY A 74 8.39 -24.11 -8.12
CA GLY A 74 8.82 -24.16 -6.72
C GLY A 74 9.79 -23.05 -6.33
N ASN A 75 9.93 -21.99 -7.13
CA ASN A 75 10.68 -20.81 -6.71
C ASN A 75 9.81 -19.96 -5.80
N TRP A 76 10.37 -19.47 -4.69
CA TRP A 76 9.62 -18.59 -3.79
C TRP A 76 9.24 -17.27 -4.50
N VAL A 77 8.02 -16.82 -4.24
CA VAL A 77 7.43 -15.58 -4.74
C VAL A 77 7.12 -14.64 -3.59
N ASN A 78 6.49 -15.12 -2.52
CA ASN A 78 6.19 -14.34 -1.31
C ASN A 78 6.68 -15.10 -0.07
N VAL A 79 7.18 -14.37 0.92
CA VAL A 79 7.50 -14.89 2.26
C VAL A 79 7.17 -13.83 3.29
N ASP A 80 6.18 -14.09 4.14
CA ASP A 80 5.67 -13.15 5.11
C ASP A 80 5.51 -13.78 6.50
N ALA A 81 5.79 -12.99 7.53
CA ALA A 81 5.41 -13.32 8.90
C ALA A 81 4.02 -12.76 9.20
N ARG A 82 3.33 -13.34 10.18
CA ARG A 82 2.08 -12.75 10.71
C ARG A 82 2.19 -11.24 10.94
N ASP A 83 1.08 -10.56 10.70
CA ASP A 83 0.92 -9.11 10.91
C ASP A 83 1.69 -8.59 12.13
N ARG A 84 2.52 -7.56 11.88
CA ARG A 84 3.39 -6.88 12.86
C ARG A 84 4.45 -7.76 13.53
N GLN A 85 4.75 -8.94 13.01
CA GLN A 85 5.87 -9.77 13.49
C GLN A 85 7.07 -9.67 12.57
N ALA A 86 8.27 -9.75 13.14
CA ALA A 86 9.49 -9.81 12.34
C ALA A 86 9.64 -11.19 11.70
N LEU A 87 10.11 -11.22 10.45
CA LEU A 87 10.49 -12.46 9.80
C LEU A 87 11.68 -13.09 10.55
N PRO A 88 11.58 -14.36 10.99
CA PRO A 88 12.59 -14.95 11.87
C PRO A 88 13.90 -15.31 11.14
N ASN A 89 13.87 -15.43 9.82
CA ASN A 89 15.06 -15.62 8.98
C ASN A 89 14.95 -14.77 7.73
N THR A 90 15.99 -13.99 7.43
CA THR A 90 16.08 -13.13 6.23
C THR A 90 17.24 -13.54 5.31
N ASP A 91 17.91 -14.67 5.53
CA ASP A 91 19.12 -15.07 4.79
C ASP A 91 18.85 -15.39 3.31
N PHE A 92 17.60 -15.64 2.93
CA PHE A 92 17.18 -15.83 1.54
C PHE A 92 16.93 -14.50 0.80
N ILE A 93 16.80 -13.41 1.55
CA ILE A 93 16.55 -12.07 1.01
C ILE A 93 17.86 -11.56 0.41
N PRO A 94 17.85 -10.92 -0.78
CA PRO A 94 19.04 -10.30 -1.33
C PRO A 94 19.71 -9.35 -0.33
N GLN A 95 21.00 -9.57 -0.07
CA GLN A 95 21.71 -8.93 1.05
C GLN A 95 21.70 -7.38 1.00
N PHE A 96 21.58 -6.80 -0.19
CA PHE A 96 21.47 -5.34 -0.34
C PHE A 96 20.18 -4.79 0.29
N ILE A 97 19.06 -5.52 0.22
CA ILE A 97 17.79 -5.15 0.86
C ILE A 97 17.96 -5.17 2.37
N VAL A 98 18.47 -6.29 2.89
CA VAL A 98 18.71 -6.47 4.34
C VAL A 98 19.63 -5.38 4.89
N ASN A 99 20.68 -5.04 4.16
CA ASN A 99 21.61 -3.98 4.55
C ASN A 99 20.96 -2.59 4.51
N ASP A 100 20.18 -2.28 3.48
CA ASP A 100 19.47 -1.00 3.36
C ASP A 100 18.48 -0.81 4.51
N VAL A 101 17.63 -1.82 4.76
CA VAL A 101 16.67 -1.80 5.88
C VAL A 101 17.37 -1.60 7.21
N LYS A 102 18.48 -2.31 7.45
CA LYS A 102 19.24 -2.18 8.70
C LYS A 102 19.81 -0.77 8.93
N VAL A 103 20.18 -0.07 7.85
CA VAL A 103 20.77 1.27 7.93
C VAL A 103 19.70 2.34 8.04
N ASN A 104 18.65 2.27 7.22
CA ASN A 104 17.66 3.32 7.06
C ASN A 104 16.46 3.14 8.00
N TYR A 105 16.18 1.92 8.44
CA TYR A 105 15.03 1.55 9.27
C TYR A 105 15.43 0.64 10.45
N PRO A 106 16.39 1.07 11.31
CA PRO A 106 17.01 0.20 12.32
C PRO A 106 16.05 -0.34 13.40
N ASN A 107 14.85 0.25 13.53
CA ASN A 107 13.83 -0.16 14.50
C ASN A 107 12.64 -0.90 13.84
N ASN A 108 12.65 -1.07 12.52
CA ASN A 108 11.55 -1.67 11.76
C ASN A 108 12.08 -2.92 11.06
N PRO A 109 12.03 -4.09 11.72
CA PRO A 109 12.45 -5.33 11.09
C PRO A 109 11.56 -5.65 9.88
N ILE A 110 12.11 -6.41 8.93
CA ILE A 110 11.35 -6.94 7.80
C ILE A 110 10.26 -7.88 8.32
N ASN A 111 9.02 -7.65 7.92
CA ASN A 111 7.90 -8.56 8.13
C ASN A 111 7.78 -9.55 6.97
N GLY A 112 7.83 -9.04 5.73
CA GLY A 112 7.62 -9.83 4.53
C GLY A 112 8.37 -9.32 3.32
N ILE A 113 8.45 -10.16 2.30
CA ILE A 113 9.02 -9.84 1.00
C ILE A 113 8.31 -10.60 -0.12
N GLU A 114 7.91 -9.87 -1.16
CA GLU A 114 7.28 -10.43 -2.35
C GLU A 114 8.04 -10.05 -3.62
N LYS A 115 8.22 -11.00 -4.55
CA LYS A 115 8.70 -10.78 -5.91
C LYS A 115 7.56 -10.39 -6.84
N LYS A 116 7.65 -9.20 -7.42
CA LYS A 116 6.73 -8.68 -8.42
C LYS A 116 7.48 -8.37 -9.71
N GLY A 117 7.46 -9.32 -10.67
CA GLY A 117 8.10 -9.12 -11.97
C GLY A 117 9.61 -8.87 -11.86
N THR A 118 10.04 -7.61 -11.92
CA THR A 118 11.45 -7.19 -11.86
C THR A 118 11.82 -6.47 -10.56
N PHE A 119 10.95 -6.48 -9.56
CA PHE A 119 11.16 -5.83 -8.26
C PHE A 119 10.69 -6.70 -7.10
N TYR A 120 11.08 -6.29 -5.90
CA TYR A 120 10.65 -6.80 -4.60
C TYR A 120 9.82 -5.73 -3.91
N GLU A 121 8.70 -6.12 -3.32
CA GLU A 121 7.99 -5.36 -2.29
C GLU A 121 8.44 -5.91 -0.93
N VAL A 122 8.77 -5.04 0.02
CA VAL A 122 9.34 -5.40 1.33
C VAL A 122 8.54 -4.69 2.41
N GLU A 123 7.75 -5.46 3.14
CA GLU A 123 6.96 -4.98 4.27
C GLU A 123 7.84 -4.86 5.51
N LEU A 124 7.74 -3.74 6.23
CA LEU A 124 8.41 -3.55 7.51
C LEU A 124 7.41 -3.45 8.66
N VAL A 125 7.76 -4.03 9.81
CA VAL A 125 6.94 -3.91 11.02
C VAL A 125 6.80 -2.44 11.42
N GLY A 126 5.55 -1.96 11.48
CA GLY A 126 5.21 -0.61 11.91
C GLY A 126 5.36 0.47 10.82
N ILE A 127 5.59 0.08 9.57
CA ILE A 127 5.55 0.97 8.40
C ILE A 127 4.38 0.54 7.52
N GLU A 128 3.46 1.45 7.24
CA GLU A 128 2.21 1.15 6.52
C GLU A 128 2.39 0.89 5.01
N LYS A 129 3.43 1.47 4.40
CA LYS A 129 3.74 1.32 2.98
C LYS A 129 4.96 0.41 2.79
N ASP A 130 4.87 -0.52 1.85
CA ASP A 130 5.97 -1.41 1.47
C ASP A 130 7.12 -0.65 0.79
N LEU A 131 8.34 -1.13 1.02
CA LEU A 131 9.52 -0.65 0.31
C LEU A 131 9.71 -1.41 -1.00
N ILE A 132 10.09 -0.72 -2.07
CA ILE A 132 10.30 -1.32 -3.39
C ILE A 132 11.79 -1.38 -3.75
N PHE A 133 12.28 -2.57 -4.15
CA PHE A 133 13.67 -2.81 -4.56
C PHE A 133 13.73 -3.50 -5.92
N SER A 134 14.60 -3.09 -6.85
CA SER A 134 14.83 -3.86 -8.08
C SER A 134 15.67 -5.14 -7.83
N GLU A 135 15.59 -6.12 -8.73
CA GLU A 135 16.39 -7.35 -8.66
C GLU A 135 17.92 -7.13 -8.62
N GLN A 136 18.40 -5.99 -9.10
CA GLN A 136 19.82 -5.71 -9.30
C GLN A 136 20.50 -5.01 -8.13
N GLY A 137 19.85 -4.90 -6.97
CA GLY A 137 20.48 -4.22 -5.84
C GLY A 137 20.01 -2.81 -5.58
N GLN A 138 19.00 -2.34 -6.31
CA GLN A 138 18.59 -0.95 -6.26
C GLN A 138 17.23 -0.86 -5.58
N GLY A 139 17.21 -0.70 -4.27
CA GLY A 139 16.14 0.05 -3.62
C GLY A 139 16.77 1.26 -2.94
N ASN A 140 16.29 2.47 -3.15
CA ASN A 140 15.99 2.98 -4.47
C ASN A 140 17.01 4.09 -4.84
N PRO A 141 18.19 3.75 -5.38
CA PRO A 141 19.08 4.73 -5.99
C PRO A 141 18.72 5.07 -7.46
N ASN A 142 17.62 4.54 -8.05
CA ASN A 142 17.37 4.66 -9.50
C ASN A 142 15.93 4.98 -9.99
N LEU A 143 14.87 4.90 -9.20
CA LEU A 143 13.55 5.50 -9.52
C LEU A 143 13.77 7.01 -9.74
N GLY A 144 14.54 7.67 -8.88
CA GLY A 144 15.05 9.02 -9.13
C GLY A 144 15.73 9.15 -10.50
N ASN A 145 16.54 8.18 -10.93
CA ASN A 145 17.37 8.34 -12.13
C ASN A 145 16.63 8.15 -13.45
N THR A 146 15.58 7.31 -13.50
CA THR A 146 14.71 7.17 -14.68
C THR A 146 13.64 8.26 -14.76
N LEU A 147 13.33 8.91 -13.63
CA LEU A 147 12.44 10.06 -13.62
C LEU A 147 13.03 11.23 -14.43
N PRO A 148 12.17 12.09 -15.02
CA PRO A 148 12.62 13.32 -15.66
C PRO A 148 13.53 14.13 -14.73
N GLN A 149 14.53 14.80 -15.32
CA GLN A 149 15.47 15.63 -14.56
C GLN A 149 14.76 16.71 -13.74
N SER A 150 13.67 17.27 -14.26
CA SER A 150 12.79 18.23 -13.57
C SER A 150 12.19 17.69 -12.27
N VAL A 151 11.77 16.41 -12.23
CA VAL A 151 11.24 15.77 -11.02
C VAL A 151 12.31 15.68 -9.94
N LYS A 152 13.52 15.27 -10.33
CA LYS A 152 14.69 15.20 -9.43
C LYS A 152 15.06 16.58 -8.90
N GLU A 153 15.07 17.59 -9.76
CA GLU A 153 15.40 18.96 -9.37
C GLU A 153 14.39 19.52 -8.37
N PHE A 154 13.09 19.32 -8.64
CA PHE A 154 12.03 19.74 -7.74
C PHE A 154 12.15 19.09 -6.35
N THR A 155 12.26 17.76 -6.31
CA THR A 155 12.38 17.01 -5.06
C THR A 155 13.64 17.38 -4.28
N ASN A 156 14.81 17.47 -4.93
CA ASN A 156 16.04 17.90 -4.27
C ASN A 156 15.98 19.33 -3.72
N GLN A 157 15.31 20.23 -4.44
CA GLN A 157 15.22 21.65 -4.07
C GLN A 157 14.27 21.89 -2.89
N TYR A 158 13.09 21.25 -2.89
CA TYR A 158 12.04 21.54 -1.92
C TYR A 158 11.94 20.52 -0.78
N PHE A 159 12.42 19.28 -1.00
CA PHE A 159 12.34 18.16 -0.06
C PHE A 159 13.73 17.57 0.20
N THR A 160 14.73 18.44 0.43
CA THR A 160 16.13 18.05 0.66
C THR A 160 16.25 17.04 1.81
N ASN A 161 17.08 16.02 1.61
CA ASN A 161 17.30 14.89 2.54
C ASN A 161 16.07 14.00 2.79
N ILE A 162 15.00 14.14 2.00
CA ILE A 162 13.86 13.23 2.01
C ILE A 162 13.96 12.34 0.78
N GLN A 163 14.02 11.02 0.98
CA GLN A 163 14.21 10.07 -0.11
C GLN A 163 12.90 9.80 -0.86
N ILE A 164 13.00 9.57 -2.17
CA ILE A 164 11.90 9.01 -2.97
C ILE A 164 11.79 7.51 -2.66
N VAL A 165 10.64 7.08 -2.15
CA VAL A 165 10.39 5.68 -1.76
C VAL A 165 9.53 4.92 -2.77
N LYS A 166 8.74 5.63 -3.58
CA LYS A 166 7.96 5.08 -4.69
C LYS A 166 7.94 6.07 -5.85
N SER A 167 7.91 5.58 -7.08
CA SER A 167 7.48 6.40 -8.22
C SER A 167 6.74 5.58 -9.27
N GLU A 168 5.70 6.15 -9.86
CA GLU A 168 4.89 5.50 -10.88
C GLU A 168 4.71 6.40 -12.10
N ILE A 169 5.13 5.94 -13.29
CA ILE A 169 4.88 6.64 -14.55
C ILE A 169 3.54 6.14 -15.13
N LYS A 170 2.45 6.85 -14.82
CA LYS A 170 1.09 6.55 -15.30
C LYS A 170 0.89 6.96 -16.76
N THR A 171 -0.30 6.86 -17.35
CA THR A 171 -0.51 7.33 -18.74
C THR A 171 -0.29 8.84 -18.88
N ASN A 172 -0.78 9.64 -17.92
CA ASN A 172 -0.79 11.11 -18.01
C ASN A 172 0.10 11.80 -16.97
N THR A 173 0.38 11.14 -15.85
CA THR A 173 1.15 11.72 -14.75
C THR A 173 2.37 10.88 -14.42
N ILE A 174 3.15 11.39 -13.48
CA ILE A 174 4.24 10.73 -12.79
C ILE A 174 3.98 10.96 -11.30
N GLU A 175 3.67 9.92 -10.54
CA GLU A 175 3.48 9.98 -9.09
C GLU A 175 4.80 9.67 -8.39
N VAL A 176 5.09 10.34 -7.28
CA VAL A 176 6.26 10.11 -6.43
C VAL A 176 5.83 10.17 -4.96
N ASP A 177 6.14 9.11 -4.20
CA ASP A 177 6.04 9.15 -2.74
C ASP A 177 7.40 9.43 -2.12
N LEU A 178 7.41 10.30 -1.10
CA LEU A 178 8.57 10.63 -0.29
C LEU A 178 8.55 9.88 1.06
N ALA A 179 9.73 9.61 1.62
CA ALA A 179 9.90 8.84 2.86
C ALA A 179 9.18 9.43 4.08
N ASN A 180 8.91 10.73 4.08
CA ASN A 180 8.16 11.41 5.14
C ASN A 180 6.63 11.36 4.93
N GLY A 181 6.16 10.69 3.87
CA GLY A 181 4.74 10.53 3.55
C GLY A 181 4.15 11.63 2.67
N VAL A 182 4.97 12.54 2.12
CA VAL A 182 4.49 13.49 1.09
C VAL A 182 4.34 12.75 -0.24
N GLU A 183 3.18 12.91 -0.89
CA GLU A 183 2.88 12.44 -2.23
C GLU A 183 2.97 13.62 -3.21
N ILE A 184 3.52 13.39 -4.40
CA ILE A 184 3.69 14.42 -5.43
C ILE A 184 3.32 13.85 -6.79
N ASP A 185 2.34 14.46 -7.45
CA ASP A 185 2.05 14.19 -8.85
C ASP A 185 2.70 15.23 -9.75
N PHE A 186 3.29 14.77 -10.84
CA PHE A 186 3.85 15.59 -11.90
C PHE A 186 3.18 15.29 -13.24
N ASP A 187 3.21 16.27 -14.15
CA ASP A 187 2.95 16.02 -15.57
C ASP A 187 4.12 15.24 -16.22
N LYS A 188 3.96 14.89 -17.51
CA LYS A 188 5.01 14.18 -18.28
C LYS A 188 6.29 14.96 -18.49
N GLN A 189 6.27 16.28 -18.32
CA GLN A 189 7.44 17.14 -18.39
C GLN A 189 8.12 17.32 -17.03
N GLY A 190 7.53 16.76 -15.96
CA GLY A 190 8.02 16.86 -14.59
C GLY A 190 7.68 18.19 -13.92
N ASN A 191 6.64 18.90 -14.37
CA ASN A 191 6.08 20.00 -13.60
C ASN A 191 5.11 19.43 -12.56
N TRP A 192 5.23 19.86 -11.30
CA TRP A 192 4.30 19.42 -10.25
C TRP A 192 2.87 19.85 -10.60
N ILE A 193 1.93 18.97 -10.36
CA ILE A 193 0.48 19.15 -10.45
C ILE A 193 -0.08 19.22 -9.03
N ASP A 194 0.32 18.28 -8.18
CA ASP A 194 -0.21 18.11 -6.84
C ASP A 194 0.91 17.78 -5.84
N VAL A 195 0.79 18.29 -4.60
CA VAL A 195 1.78 18.09 -3.53
C VAL A 195 1.07 18.04 -2.19
N ASP A 196 0.94 16.83 -1.64
CA ASP A 196 0.11 16.58 -0.46
C ASP A 196 0.88 15.86 0.64
N ALA A 197 0.75 16.36 1.87
CA ALA A 197 1.19 15.64 3.06
C ALA A 197 0.10 14.67 3.52
N ARG A 198 0.49 13.65 4.30
CA ARG A 198 -0.49 12.78 4.99
C ARG A 198 -1.53 13.60 5.74
N ASP A 199 -2.76 13.09 5.79
CA ASP A 199 -3.88 13.73 6.48
C ASP A 199 -3.49 14.23 7.88
N GLY A 200 -3.87 15.47 8.17
CA GLY A 200 -3.55 16.16 9.41
C GLY A 200 -2.08 16.62 9.58
N GLN A 201 -1.20 16.37 8.62
CA GLN A 201 0.20 16.80 8.66
C GLN A 201 0.44 18.07 7.82
N ALA A 202 1.40 18.89 8.21
CA ALA A 202 1.80 20.06 7.42
C ALA A 202 2.88 19.68 6.41
N LEU A 203 2.87 20.34 5.25
CA LEU A 203 4.02 20.28 4.34
C LEU A 203 5.27 20.82 5.05
N PRO A 204 6.41 20.11 4.99
CA PRO A 204 7.65 20.55 5.62
C PRO A 204 8.27 21.78 4.93
N ASN A 205 7.89 22.05 3.67
CA ASN A 205 8.36 23.18 2.89
C ASN A 205 7.26 23.62 1.91
N THR A 206 6.90 24.90 1.93
CA THR A 206 5.87 25.49 1.07
C THR A 206 6.42 26.50 0.08
N ASN A 207 7.75 26.64 -0.04
CA ASN A 207 8.37 27.73 -0.83
C ASN A 207 8.18 27.59 -2.35
N PHE A 208 7.68 26.46 -2.84
CA PHE A 208 7.30 26.27 -4.24
C PHE A 208 5.90 26.82 -4.57
N ILE A 209 5.11 27.17 -3.55
CA ILE A 209 3.76 27.71 -3.65
C ILE A 209 3.82 29.23 -3.98
N PRO A 210 2.90 29.78 -4.79
CA PRO A 210 2.81 31.22 -5.00
C PRO A 210 2.78 32.01 -3.68
N GLN A 211 3.64 33.03 -3.55
CA GLN A 211 3.78 33.80 -2.31
C GLN A 211 2.47 34.44 -1.84
N SER A 212 1.61 34.87 -2.77
CA SER A 212 0.29 35.43 -2.46
C SER A 212 -0.63 34.44 -1.72
N ILE A 213 -0.54 33.15 -2.03
CA ILE A 213 -1.27 32.08 -1.34
C ILE A 213 -0.68 31.89 0.07
N ILE A 214 0.64 31.78 0.18
CA ILE A 214 1.33 31.64 1.48
C ILE A 214 0.97 32.79 2.42
N ASP A 215 0.99 34.03 1.91
CA ASP A 215 0.68 35.24 2.68
C ASP A 215 -0.80 35.28 3.09
N TYR A 216 -1.69 34.84 2.20
CA TYR A 216 -3.12 34.72 2.51
C TYR A 216 -3.33 33.73 3.65
N VAL A 217 -2.78 32.52 3.56
CA VAL A 217 -2.91 31.47 4.59
C VAL A 217 -2.33 31.96 5.92
N LYS A 218 -1.13 32.54 5.94
CA LYS A 218 -0.54 33.10 7.17
C LYS A 218 -1.38 34.19 7.80
N THR A 219 -2.03 35.03 6.99
CA THR A 219 -2.83 36.16 7.49
C THR A 219 -4.23 35.73 7.95
N LYS A 220 -4.87 34.81 7.23
CA LYS A 220 -6.27 34.42 7.44
C LYS A 220 -6.43 33.14 8.25
N HIS A 221 -5.43 32.27 8.22
CA HIS A 221 -5.41 30.95 8.85
C HIS A 221 -4.09 30.68 9.59
N PRO A 222 -3.65 31.57 10.51
CA PRO A 222 -2.31 31.50 11.12
C PRO A 222 -2.00 30.22 11.91
N ASN A 223 -3.03 29.48 12.34
CA ASN A 223 -2.90 28.22 13.10
C ASN A 223 -3.18 26.97 12.27
N HIS A 224 -3.44 27.12 10.96
CA HIS A 224 -3.75 26.02 10.06
C HIS A 224 -2.71 26.02 8.93
N PRO A 225 -1.59 25.30 9.12
CA PRO A 225 -0.58 25.20 8.08
C PRO A 225 -1.15 24.48 6.84
N ILE A 226 -0.48 24.68 5.71
CA ILE A 226 -0.83 24.02 4.45
C ILE A 226 -0.50 22.53 4.57
N ASN A 227 -1.51 21.69 4.33
CA ASN A 227 -1.36 20.25 4.20
C ASN A 227 -1.06 19.86 2.74
N GLY A 228 -1.76 20.50 1.80
CA GLY A 228 -1.78 20.10 0.41
C GLY A 228 -2.01 21.25 -0.57
N ILE A 229 -1.63 21.06 -1.82
CA ILE A 229 -1.89 22.02 -2.90
C ILE A 229 -1.91 21.35 -4.28
N GLU A 230 -3.02 21.57 -4.99
CA GLU A 230 -3.22 21.08 -6.34
C GLU A 230 -3.38 22.23 -7.36
N LYS A 231 -2.73 22.10 -8.52
CA LYS A 231 -2.97 22.95 -9.69
C LYS A 231 -4.19 22.48 -10.45
N LYS A 232 -5.16 23.38 -10.58
CA LYS A 232 -6.32 23.21 -11.47
C LYS A 232 -6.18 24.07 -12.72
N ALA A 233 -7.01 23.80 -13.73
CA ALA A 233 -7.03 24.57 -14.98
C ALA A 233 -7.21 26.10 -14.78
N ASN A 234 -7.89 26.50 -13.71
CA ASN A 234 -8.22 27.91 -13.41
C ASN A 234 -7.49 28.48 -12.20
N GLY A 235 -6.53 27.77 -11.62
CA GLY A 235 -5.80 28.23 -10.44
C GLY A 235 -5.34 27.10 -9.53
N TYR A 236 -5.60 27.23 -8.23
CA TYR A 236 -5.10 26.33 -7.19
C TYR A 236 -6.18 25.98 -6.19
N GLU A 237 -6.17 24.74 -5.73
CA GLU A 237 -6.89 24.28 -4.54
C GLU A 237 -5.86 24.00 -3.44
N VAL A 238 -6.15 24.43 -2.21
CA VAL A 238 -5.20 24.37 -1.09
C VAL A 238 -5.90 23.80 0.12
N GLU A 239 -5.38 22.67 0.60
CA GLU A 239 -5.83 22.02 1.83
C GLU A 239 -5.05 22.55 3.04
N LEU A 240 -5.77 22.80 4.14
CA LEU A 240 -5.20 23.25 5.40
C LEU A 240 -5.42 22.22 6.51
N VAL A 241 -4.40 22.02 7.35
CA VAL A 241 -4.50 21.11 8.49
C VAL A 241 -5.65 21.51 9.42
N GLY A 242 -6.55 20.55 9.65
CA GLY A 242 -7.69 20.71 10.56
C GLY A 242 -8.84 21.55 10.01
N ILE A 243 -8.85 21.87 8.72
CA ILE A 243 -9.96 22.52 8.02
C ILE A 243 -10.47 21.56 6.94
N LYS A 244 -11.79 21.39 6.83
CA LYS A 244 -12.39 20.44 5.89
C LYS A 244 -12.62 21.01 4.50
N GLU A 245 -12.76 22.33 4.44
CA GLU A 245 -12.90 23.06 3.20
C GLU A 245 -11.52 23.38 2.62
N GLU A 246 -11.41 23.24 1.31
CA GLU A 246 -10.24 23.70 0.56
C GLU A 246 -10.39 25.16 0.16
N LEU A 247 -9.26 25.87 0.13
CA LEU A 247 -9.18 27.24 -0.35
C LEU A 247 -8.92 27.25 -1.86
N VAL A 248 -9.78 27.93 -2.62
CA VAL A 248 -9.60 28.09 -4.07
C VAL A 248 -8.96 29.44 -4.37
N PHE A 249 -7.91 29.42 -5.18
CA PHE A 249 -7.21 30.60 -5.68
C PHE A 249 -7.23 30.62 -7.20
N ASN A 250 -7.23 31.82 -7.79
CA ASN A 250 -7.04 31.98 -9.23
C ASN A 250 -5.56 31.81 -9.63
N THR A 251 -5.28 31.86 -10.93
CA THR A 251 -3.91 31.70 -11.47
C THR A 251 -2.88 32.73 -10.98
N ASN A 252 -3.32 33.90 -10.49
CA ASN A 252 -2.45 34.91 -9.88
C ASN A 252 -2.28 34.72 -8.35
N GLY A 253 -2.83 33.64 -7.79
CA GLY A 253 -2.85 33.37 -6.35
C GLY A 253 -3.78 34.30 -5.56
N GLY A 254 -4.74 34.94 -6.22
CA GLY A 254 -5.81 35.68 -5.54
C GLY A 254 -6.91 34.73 -5.08
N PHE A 255 -7.29 34.80 -3.80
CA PHE A 255 -8.37 33.98 -3.24
C PHE A 255 -9.70 34.20 -3.98
N VAL A 256 -10.42 33.11 -4.23
CA VAL A 256 -11.70 33.09 -4.96
C VAL A 256 -12.82 32.66 -4.03
N ASN A 257 -12.76 31.45 -3.48
CA ASN A 257 -13.81 30.87 -2.64
C ASN A 257 -13.30 29.68 -1.81
N LEU A 258 -14.23 29.07 -1.07
CA LEU A 258 -14.06 27.78 -0.41
C LEU A 258 -14.86 26.72 -1.17
N ILE A 259 -14.38 25.49 -1.16
CA ILE A 259 -15.11 24.30 -1.62
C ILE A 259 -14.99 23.21 -0.55
N GLN A 260 -15.93 22.25 -0.52
CA GLN A 260 -15.70 21.04 0.28
C GLN A 260 -14.56 20.27 -0.38
N GLY A 261 -13.52 19.90 0.36
CA GLY A 261 -12.53 18.96 -0.14
C GLY A 261 -13.19 17.61 -0.45
N GLU A 262 -12.56 16.77 -1.26
CA GLU A 262 -13.17 15.54 -1.79
C GLU A 262 -13.82 14.68 -0.69
N ALA A 263 -15.11 14.91 -0.45
CA ALA A 263 -15.90 14.03 0.39
C ALA A 263 -16.15 12.77 -0.42
N PHE A 264 -15.90 11.60 0.18
CA PHE A 264 -16.39 10.33 -0.37
C PHE A 264 -17.81 10.54 -0.90
N PRO A 265 -18.08 10.21 -2.19
CA PRO A 265 -19.39 10.43 -2.79
C PRO A 265 -20.49 9.96 -1.82
N GLU A 266 -21.64 10.63 -1.79
CA GLU A 266 -22.74 10.18 -0.92
C GLU A 266 -23.06 8.69 -1.12
N SER A 267 -22.84 8.15 -2.33
CA SER A 267 -22.94 6.73 -2.64
C SER A 267 -21.91 5.86 -1.92
N VAL A 268 -20.66 6.31 -1.78
CA VAL A 268 -19.60 5.62 -1.01
C VAL A 268 -19.87 5.73 0.48
N THR A 269 -20.32 6.89 0.95
CA THR A 269 -20.72 7.09 2.35
C THR A 269 -21.96 6.25 2.72
N ALA A 270 -22.93 6.14 1.80
CA ALA A 270 -24.12 5.31 1.94
C ALA A 270 -23.76 3.82 1.91
N PHE A 271 -22.94 3.38 0.95
CA PHE A 271 -22.41 2.02 0.89
C PHE A 271 -21.66 1.66 2.18
N ALA A 272 -20.74 2.50 2.65
CA ALA A 272 -20.03 2.25 3.89
C ALA A 272 -20.97 2.14 5.10
N SER A 273 -22.05 2.93 5.13
CA SER A 273 -23.04 2.89 6.22
C SER A 273 -23.98 1.69 6.14
N GLU A 274 -24.27 1.19 4.93
CA GLU A 274 -25.11 0.02 4.67
C GLU A 274 -24.38 -1.28 4.99
N PHE A 275 -23.11 -1.39 4.61
CA PHE A 275 -22.33 -2.63 4.72
C PHE A 275 -21.42 -2.68 5.96
N PHE A 276 -21.13 -1.53 6.58
CA PHE A 276 -20.35 -1.46 7.82
C PHE A 276 -21.05 -0.62 8.89
N PRO A 277 -22.22 -1.06 9.40
CA PRO A 277 -23.06 -0.28 10.31
C PRO A 277 -22.38 0.07 11.65
N ASN A 278 -21.28 -0.60 12.01
CA ASN A 278 -20.50 -0.33 13.21
C ASN A 278 -19.33 0.66 12.98
N VAL A 279 -19.05 1.11 11.75
CA VAL A 279 -18.01 2.13 11.47
C VAL A 279 -18.40 3.51 12.02
N GLN A 280 -19.70 3.78 12.17
CA GLN A 280 -20.20 4.96 12.87
C GLN A 280 -19.78 4.99 14.36
N LYS A 281 -19.54 3.82 14.99
CA LYS A 281 -19.06 3.75 16.37
C LYS A 281 -17.58 4.12 16.50
N VAL A 282 -16.77 3.83 15.47
CA VAL A 282 -15.37 4.28 15.38
C VAL A 282 -15.30 5.79 15.12
N LYS A 283 -16.22 6.36 14.34
CA LYS A 283 -16.31 7.83 14.14
C LYS A 283 -16.71 8.59 15.41
N SER A 284 -17.44 7.98 16.34
CA SER A 284 -17.79 8.60 17.63
C SER A 284 -16.75 8.37 18.74
N GLU A 285 -15.97 7.28 18.70
CA GLU A 285 -14.94 7.01 19.71
C GLU A 285 -13.62 7.75 19.43
N ILE A 286 -13.31 8.10 18.18
CA ILE A 286 -12.16 8.97 17.84
C ILE A 286 -12.42 10.44 18.22
N LYS A 287 -13.68 10.86 18.38
CA LYS A 287 -14.04 12.26 18.70
C LYS A 287 -13.89 12.66 20.18
N THR A 288 -13.59 11.74 21.10
CA THR A 288 -13.57 12.05 22.54
C THR A 288 -12.29 11.74 23.29
N ASN A 289 -11.38 10.92 22.77
CA ASN A 289 -10.12 10.63 23.47
C ASN A 289 -8.92 10.96 22.57
N GLY A 290 -8.36 12.16 22.77
CA GLY A 290 -6.96 12.38 22.44
C GLY A 290 -6.13 11.37 23.23
N PHE A 291 -5.44 10.49 22.52
CA PHE A 291 -4.45 9.61 23.11
C PHE A 291 -3.07 10.17 22.85
N GLU A 292 -2.48 10.71 23.91
CA GLU A 292 -1.04 10.71 24.12
C GLU A 292 -0.56 9.25 24.08
N TYR A 293 0.42 8.96 23.22
CA TYR A 293 1.57 8.11 23.52
C TYR A 293 2.79 8.65 22.76
#